data_AF-A0A534NZ92-F1
#
_entry.id   AF-A0A534NZ92-F1
#
_cell.length_a   1.000
_cell.length_b   1.000
_cell.length_c   1.000
_cell.angle_alpha   90.00
_cell.angle_beta   90.00
_cell.angle_gamma   90.00
#
_symmetry.space_group_name_H-M   'P 1'
#
loop_
_entity.id
_entity.type
_entity.pdbx_description
1 polymer ?
#
loop_
_entity_poly.entity_id
_entity_poly.type
_entity_poly.pdbx_seq_one_letter_code
_entity_poly.pdbx_strand_id
1 'polypeptide(L)'
;MICVISIPARTGDRHEGIPARHYALIDYTLHANQLGQTGTIRVEKDQVSFERLEGTNRRTRIERQEGPVVVGPTLVGYIFRHLEALRANQILGVRLAVLDRLETIGFQLQAVEAQPGQTRIRMKPSSLLVGMLVDPVYFTFESGTGKLVRLEGRVPPKVRAGKGWRD
;
A
#
# COMPACT_ATOMS: atom_id res chain seq x y z
N MET A 1 -2.77 14.20 -17.42
CA MET A 1 -2.79 14.85 -16.10
C MET A 1 -2.22 13.86 -15.09
N ILE A 2 -0.99 14.11 -14.64
CA ILE A 2 -0.27 13.29 -13.67
C ILE A 2 -0.51 13.93 -12.30
N CYS A 3 -1.10 13.20 -11.36
CA CYS A 3 -1.37 13.71 -10.01
C CYS A 3 -0.22 13.26 -9.10
N VAL A 4 0.68 14.17 -8.74
CA VAL A 4 1.73 13.90 -7.76
C VAL A 4 1.10 14.08 -6.37
N ILE A 5 1.02 13.00 -5.59
CA ILE A 5 0.57 13.09 -4.20
C ILE A 5 1.80 13.37 -3.33
N SER A 6 1.93 14.60 -2.84
CA SER A 6 2.92 15.00 -1.84
C SER A 6 2.18 15.23 -0.52
N ILE A 7 2.41 14.38 0.48
CA ILE A 7 1.82 14.56 1.82
C ILE A 7 2.81 15.41 2.64
N PRO A 8 2.47 16.65 3.03
CA PRO A 8 3.35 17.46 3.86
C PRO A 8 3.27 16.96 5.31
N ALA A 9 4.25 16.18 5.75
CA ALA A 9 4.44 15.92 7.17
C ALA A 9 5.19 17.11 7.79
N ARG A 10 4.54 17.81 8.73
CA ARG A 10 5.25 18.73 9.65
C ARG A 10 6.25 17.87 10.44
N THR A 11 7.50 17.87 10.00
CA THR A 11 8.62 17.17 10.64
C THR A 11 8.59 15.64 10.52
N GLY A 12 8.25 15.10 9.34
CA GLY A 12 8.22 13.65 9.08
C GLY A 12 8.67 13.28 7.67
N ASP A 13 8.81 11.97 7.44
CA ASP A 13 9.20 11.37 6.17
C ASP A 13 8.36 11.92 5.00
N ARG A 14 8.98 12.17 3.85
CA ARG A 14 8.32 12.68 2.65
C ARG A 14 8.02 11.54 1.69
N HIS A 15 6.76 11.45 1.30
CA HIS A 15 6.25 10.46 0.37
C HIS A 15 5.80 11.18 -0.89
N GLU A 16 6.39 10.84 -2.04
CA GLU A 16 6.01 11.35 -3.34
C GLU A 16 5.66 10.17 -4.25
N GLY A 17 4.46 10.15 -4.80
CA GLY A 17 4.01 9.04 -5.66
C GLY A 17 3.22 9.53 -6.85
N ILE A 18 3.45 8.88 -7.98
CA ILE A 18 2.72 9.06 -9.24
C ILE A 18 1.85 7.82 -9.47
N PRO A 19 0.53 7.91 -9.25
CA PRO A 19 -0.42 6.88 -9.63
C PRO A 19 -0.87 7.02 -11.09
N ALA A 20 -1.21 5.89 -11.71
CA ALA A 20 -1.97 5.79 -12.95
C ALA A 20 -3.47 6.11 -12.73
N ARG A 21 -4.27 6.10 -13.81
CA ARG A 21 -5.72 6.40 -13.81
C ARG A 21 -6.57 5.53 -12.84
N HIS A 22 -6.00 4.43 -12.35
CA HIS A 22 -6.64 3.49 -11.43
C HIS A 22 -5.95 3.42 -10.06
N TYR A 23 -5.11 4.40 -9.70
CA TYR A 23 -4.29 4.40 -8.46
C TYR A 23 -3.24 3.29 -8.34
N ALA A 24 -3.06 2.50 -9.41
CA ALA A 24 -1.86 1.68 -9.57
C ALA A 24 -0.63 2.58 -9.63
N LEU A 25 0.46 2.17 -8.98
CA LEU A 25 1.70 2.91 -8.89
C LEU A 25 2.43 2.95 -10.24
N ILE A 26 3.07 4.08 -10.56
CA ILE A 26 4.04 4.20 -11.66
C ILE A 26 5.43 4.46 -11.06
N ASP A 27 5.56 5.50 -10.24
CA ASP A 27 6.80 5.86 -9.54
C ASP A 27 6.45 6.29 -8.12
N TYR A 28 7.31 5.95 -7.16
CA TYR A 28 7.22 6.41 -5.80
C TYR A 28 8.62 6.63 -5.22
N THR A 29 8.79 7.74 -4.52
CA THR A 29 10.00 8.07 -3.78
C THR A 29 9.65 8.35 -2.31
N LEU A 30 10.36 7.69 -1.41
CA LEU A 30 10.35 7.92 0.02
C LEU A 30 11.64 8.61 0.44
N HIS A 31 11.53 9.74 1.12
CA HIS A 31 12.62 10.35 1.87
C HIS A 31 12.32 10.24 3.36
N ALA A 32 12.87 9.21 4.00
CA ALA A 32 12.75 8.99 5.42
C ALA A 32 13.88 9.70 6.18
N ASN A 33 13.77 11.03 6.27
CA ASN A 33 14.84 11.90 6.77
C ASN A 33 15.25 11.58 8.22
N GLN A 34 14.30 11.12 9.05
CA GLN A 34 14.59 10.74 10.44
C GLN A 34 15.47 9.48 10.52
N LEU A 35 15.43 8.64 9.48
CA LEU A 35 16.19 7.40 9.39
C LEU A 35 17.43 7.52 8.50
N GLY A 36 17.63 8.68 7.84
CA GLY A 36 18.70 8.85 6.84
C GLY A 36 18.53 7.93 5.63
N GLN A 37 17.29 7.57 5.31
CA GLN A 37 16.95 6.61 4.26
C GLN A 37 16.25 7.30 3.09
N THR A 38 16.59 6.90 1.87
CA THR A 38 15.81 7.21 0.67
C THR A 38 15.50 5.91 -0.04
N GLY A 39 14.35 5.82 -0.70
CA GLY A 39 14.17 4.72 -1.65
C GLY A 39 13.09 5.00 -2.66
N THR A 40 13.19 4.28 -3.77
CA THR A 40 12.33 4.42 -4.92
C THR A 40 11.69 3.09 -5.28
N ILE A 41 10.49 3.17 -5.82
CA ILE A 41 9.75 2.05 -6.40
C ILE A 41 9.27 2.51 -7.77
N ARG A 42 9.57 1.74 -8.82
CA ARG A 42 9.05 2.01 -10.16
C ARG A 42 8.36 0.78 -10.72
N VAL A 43 7.22 1.00 -11.34
CA VAL A 43 6.42 -0.03 -12.00
C VAL A 43 6.37 0.27 -13.48
N GLU A 44 6.95 -0.61 -14.28
CA GLU A 44 6.97 -0.55 -15.73
C GLU A 44 6.40 -1.85 -16.28
N LYS A 45 5.19 -1.79 -16.83
CA LYS A 45 4.42 -2.98 -17.26
C LYS A 45 4.25 -3.97 -16.09
N ASP A 46 4.84 -5.15 -16.19
CA ASP A 46 4.85 -6.22 -15.21
C ASP A 46 6.10 -6.21 -14.33
N GLN A 47 7.02 -5.27 -14.52
CA GLN A 47 8.26 -5.18 -13.77
C GLN A 47 8.15 -4.14 -12.65
N VAL A 48 8.49 -4.55 -11.43
CA VAL A 48 8.66 -3.65 -10.28
C VAL A 48 10.14 -3.59 -9.94
N SER A 49 10.70 -2.39 -9.94
CA SER A 49 12.07 -2.14 -9.49
C SER A 49 12.07 -1.36 -8.19
N PHE A 50 12.94 -1.78 -7.29
CA PHE A 50 13.14 -1.20 -5.97
C PHE A 50 14.57 -0.73 -5.85
N GLU A 51 14.75 0.41 -5.21
CA GLU A 51 16.04 0.89 -4.76
C GLU A 51 15.90 1.50 -3.37
N ARG A 52 16.79 1.15 -2.45
CA ARG A 52 16.89 1.78 -1.13
C ARG A 52 18.33 2.16 -0.85
N LEU A 53 18.51 3.37 -0.36
CA LEU A 53 19.77 3.93 0.09
C LEU A 53 19.68 4.26 1.58
N GLU A 54 20.64 3.76 2.36
CA GLU A 54 20.78 4.01 3.80
C GLU A 54 22.25 4.33 4.08
N GLY A 55 22.59 5.61 4.24
CA GLY A 55 23.98 6.06 4.22
C GLY A 55 24.67 5.73 2.89
N THR A 56 25.70 4.88 2.93
CA THR A 56 26.41 4.36 1.73
C THR A 56 25.87 3.02 1.24
N ASN A 57 24.95 2.39 1.98
CA ASN A 57 24.42 1.08 1.65
C ASN A 57 23.28 1.21 0.65
N ARG A 58 23.54 0.80 -0.60
CA ARG A 58 22.55 0.76 -1.67
C ARG A 58 22.09 -0.68 -1.88
N ARG A 59 20.79 -0.91 -1.83
CA ARG A 59 20.16 -2.19 -2.16
C ARG A 59 19.15 -2.00 -3.27
N THR A 60 19.14 -2.93 -4.21
CA THR A 60 18.18 -2.95 -5.31
C THR A 60 17.55 -4.33 -5.42
N ARG A 61 16.31 -4.37 -5.94
CA ARG A 61 15.66 -5.62 -6.35
C ARG A 61 14.78 -5.34 -7.54
N ILE A 62 14.67 -6.32 -8.43
CA ILE A 62 13.71 -6.32 -9.52
C ILE A 62 12.89 -7.58 -9.40
N GLU A 63 11.58 -7.46 -9.54
CA GLU A 63 10.68 -8.60 -9.62
C GLU A 63 9.63 -8.39 -10.71
N ARG A 64 9.16 -9.50 -11.28
CA ARG A 64 7.98 -9.50 -12.14
C ARG A 64 6.75 -9.75 -11.32
N GLN A 65 5.69 -8.99 -11.58
CA GLN A 65 4.44 -9.09 -10.89
C GLN A 65 3.26 -8.88 -11.82
N GLU A 66 2.26 -9.74 -11.63
CA GLU A 66 0.97 -9.61 -12.28
C GLU A 66 -0.01 -8.86 -11.38
N GLY A 67 -0.87 -8.06 -12.02
CA GLY A 67 -1.90 -7.30 -11.34
C GLY A 67 -1.44 -5.93 -10.81
N PRO A 68 -2.36 -5.20 -10.17
CA PRO A 68 -2.11 -3.82 -9.77
C PRO A 68 -1.18 -3.75 -8.56
N VAL A 69 -0.14 -2.93 -8.69
CA VAL A 69 0.79 -2.60 -7.61
C VAL A 69 0.41 -1.24 -7.00
N VAL A 70 0.40 -1.15 -5.68
CA VAL A 70 0.09 0.08 -4.93
C VAL A 70 1.11 0.28 -3.81
N VAL A 71 1.16 1.50 -3.27
CA VAL A 71 1.86 1.83 -2.02
C VAL A 71 0.85 2.31 -1.00
N GLY A 72 1.23 2.39 0.28
CA GLY A 72 0.34 2.84 1.37
C GLY A 72 -0.49 4.09 1.01
N PRO A 73 0.14 5.18 0.51
CA PRO A 73 -0.59 6.38 0.12
C PRO A 73 -1.59 6.21 -1.03
N THR A 74 -1.40 5.23 -1.93
CA THR A 74 -2.30 5.02 -3.08
C THR A 74 -3.36 3.93 -2.85
N LEU A 75 -3.20 3.11 -1.81
CA LEU A 75 -4.09 1.99 -1.51
C LEU A 75 -5.54 2.41 -1.29
N VAL A 76 -5.80 3.45 -0.48
CA VAL A 76 -7.16 3.92 -0.20
C VAL A 76 -7.83 4.43 -1.48
N GLY A 77 -7.09 5.17 -2.31
CA GLY A 77 -7.59 5.64 -3.60
C GLY A 77 -7.88 4.49 -4.57
N TYR A 78 -7.06 3.44 -4.55
CA TYR A 78 -7.31 2.21 -5.30
C TYR A 78 -8.63 1.55 -4.86
N ILE A 79 -8.83 1.35 -3.55
CA ILE A 79 -10.07 0.75 -3.03
C ILE A 79 -11.28 1.60 -3.40
N PHE A 80 -11.20 2.93 -3.20
CA PHE A 80 -12.27 3.87 -3.53
C PHE A 80 -12.74 3.73 -4.98
N ARG A 81 -11.81 3.66 -5.93
CA ARG A 81 -12.12 3.53 -7.37
C ARG A 81 -12.75 2.20 -7.75
N HIS A 82 -12.63 1.20 -6.90
CA HIS A 82 -13.18 -0.14 -7.13
C HIS A 82 -14.33 -0.48 -6.17
N LEU A 83 -14.90 0.50 -5.46
CA LEU A 83 -16.01 0.25 -4.53
C LEU A 83 -17.24 -0.35 -5.21
N GLU A 84 -17.52 -0.02 -6.48
CA GLU A 84 -18.64 -0.63 -7.22
C GLU A 84 -18.41 -2.12 -7.46
N ALA A 85 -17.25 -2.49 -8.00
CA ALA A 85 -16.85 -3.88 -8.19
C ALA A 85 -16.87 -4.68 -6.88
N LEU A 86 -16.32 -4.11 -5.81
CA LEU A 86 -16.31 -4.73 -4.49
C LEU A 86 -17.72 -4.90 -3.91
N ARG A 87 -18.60 -3.90 -4.06
CA ARG A 87 -20.03 -3.99 -3.66
C ARG A 87 -20.78 -5.06 -4.45
N ALA A 88 -20.38 -5.32 -5.69
CA ALA A 88 -20.87 -6.44 -6.50
C ALA A 88 -20.27 -7.81 -6.09
N ASN A 89 -19.66 -7.91 -4.90
CA ASN A 89 -19.02 -9.10 -4.35
C ASN A 89 -17.82 -9.63 -5.17
N GLN A 90 -17.23 -8.81 -6.03
CA GLN A 90 -15.98 -9.20 -6.70
C GLN A 90 -14.83 -9.22 -5.69
N ILE A 91 -13.94 -10.21 -5.83
CA ILE A 91 -12.69 -10.29 -5.09
C ILE A 91 -11.58 -9.69 -5.96
N LEU A 92 -10.91 -8.67 -5.46
CA LEU A 92 -9.86 -7.98 -6.20
C LEU A 92 -8.49 -8.29 -5.60
N GLY A 93 -7.56 -8.74 -6.44
CA GLY A 93 -6.15 -8.89 -6.07
C GLY A 93 -5.43 -7.56 -6.18
N VAL A 94 -4.62 -7.23 -5.19
CA VAL A 94 -3.73 -6.06 -5.21
C VAL A 94 -2.40 -6.40 -4.58
N ARG A 95 -1.32 -5.76 -5.04
CA ARG A 95 0.03 -5.97 -4.51
C ARG A 95 0.54 -4.70 -3.84
N LEU A 96 0.87 -4.77 -2.56
CA LEU A 96 1.47 -3.66 -1.84
C LEU A 96 2.99 -3.72 -1.98
N ALA A 97 3.60 -2.71 -2.58
CA ALA A 97 5.05 -2.59 -2.66
C ALA A 97 5.61 -2.11 -1.32
N VAL A 98 6.47 -2.91 -0.69
CA VAL A 98 7.07 -2.64 0.61
C VAL A 98 8.56 -2.38 0.43
N LEU A 99 8.92 -1.11 0.46
CA LEU A 99 10.29 -0.65 0.18
C LEU A 99 11.33 -1.26 1.13
N ASP A 100 10.99 -1.45 2.40
CA ASP A 100 11.94 -2.01 3.39
C ASP A 100 12.27 -3.48 3.16
N ARG A 101 11.36 -4.20 2.51
CA ARG A 101 11.52 -5.60 2.12
C ARG A 101 11.97 -5.74 0.67
N LEU A 102 12.03 -4.62 -0.06
CA LEU A 102 12.28 -4.54 -1.50
C LEU A 102 11.40 -5.49 -2.29
N GLU A 103 10.15 -5.71 -1.88
CA GLU A 103 9.27 -6.72 -2.49
C GLU A 103 7.82 -6.27 -2.48
N THR A 104 7.00 -6.91 -3.30
CA THR A 104 5.56 -6.74 -3.20
C THR A 104 4.89 -7.88 -2.42
N ILE A 105 3.91 -7.52 -1.61
CA ILE A 105 3.09 -8.46 -0.85
C ILE A 105 1.69 -8.48 -1.46
N GLY A 106 1.19 -9.66 -1.79
CA GLY A 106 -0.15 -9.84 -2.37
C GLY A 106 -1.25 -9.82 -1.31
N PHE A 107 -2.32 -9.10 -1.62
CA PHE A 107 -3.54 -9.02 -0.81
C PHE A 107 -4.79 -9.26 -1.67
N GLN A 108 -5.86 -9.68 -1.00
CA GLN A 108 -7.21 -9.75 -1.54
C GLN A 108 -8.10 -8.73 -0.84
N LEU A 109 -8.85 -7.98 -1.65
CA LEU A 109 -9.88 -7.05 -1.23
C LEU A 109 -11.24 -7.68 -1.48
N GLN A 110 -12.11 -7.62 -0.47
CA GLN A 110 -13.46 -8.18 -0.56
C GLN A 110 -14.41 -7.34 0.28
N ALA A 111 -15.61 -7.06 -0.23
CA ALA A 111 -16.67 -6.51 0.60
C ALA A 111 -17.12 -7.52 1.66
N VAL A 112 -17.40 -7.03 2.85
CA VAL A 112 -17.93 -7.81 3.97
C VAL A 112 -19.15 -7.08 4.54
N GLU A 113 -19.86 -7.76 5.44
CA GLU A 113 -21.01 -7.18 6.11
C GLU A 113 -20.67 -5.84 6.78
N ALA A 114 -21.58 -4.89 6.63
CA ALA A 114 -21.43 -3.51 7.06
C ALA A 114 -22.76 -3.00 7.62
N GLN A 115 -22.69 -1.92 8.39
CA GLN A 115 -23.91 -1.23 8.86
C GLN A 115 -24.66 -0.61 7.66
N PRO A 116 -25.98 -0.38 7.77
CA PRO A 116 -26.73 0.36 6.77
C PRO A 116 -26.07 1.68 6.40
N GLY A 117 -25.99 1.98 5.11
CA GLY A 117 -25.32 3.19 4.62
C GLY A 117 -23.78 3.13 4.58
N GLN A 118 -23.17 1.99 4.92
CA GLN A 118 -21.72 1.79 4.84
C GLN A 118 -21.33 0.67 3.87
N THR A 119 -20.10 0.77 3.38
CA THR A 119 -19.43 -0.28 2.61
C THR A 119 -18.16 -0.64 3.36
N ARG A 120 -18.06 -1.89 3.84
CA ARG A 120 -16.88 -2.37 4.56
C ARG A 120 -16.07 -3.30 3.68
N ILE A 121 -14.80 -2.97 3.47
CA ILE A 121 -13.85 -3.74 2.67
C ILE A 121 -12.83 -4.39 3.59
N ARG A 122 -12.70 -5.70 3.51
CA ARG A 122 -11.64 -6.48 4.17
C ARG A 122 -10.47 -6.65 3.20
N MET A 123 -9.27 -6.32 3.67
CA MET A 123 -8.00 -6.61 3.03
C MET A 123 -7.27 -7.70 3.82
N LYS A 124 -6.96 -8.82 3.17
CA LYS A 124 -6.22 -9.93 3.79
C LYS A 124 -5.07 -10.38 2.88
N PRO A 125 -3.97 -10.93 3.43
CA PRO A 125 -2.89 -11.50 2.61
C PRO A 125 -3.42 -12.60 1.67
N SER A 126 -2.89 -12.68 0.45
CA SER A 126 -3.27 -13.71 -0.52
C SER A 126 -2.69 -15.08 -0.20
N SER A 127 -1.57 -15.14 0.55
CA SER A 127 -0.96 -16.40 0.98
C SER A 127 -1.56 -16.88 2.30
N LEU A 128 -2.03 -18.13 2.31
CA LEU A 128 -2.62 -18.80 3.49
C LEU A 128 -1.66 -18.83 4.69
N LEU A 129 -0.36 -19.03 4.45
CA LEU A 129 0.66 -19.06 5.51
C LEU A 129 0.92 -17.67 6.12
N VAL A 130 0.85 -16.60 5.31
CA VAL A 130 0.99 -15.22 5.79
C VAL A 130 -0.29 -14.75 6.51
N GLY A 131 -1.46 -15.21 6.05
CA GLY A 131 -2.75 -14.90 6.66
C GLY A 131 -2.95 -15.46 8.07
N MET A 132 -2.14 -16.43 8.51
CA MET A 132 -2.15 -16.91 9.90
C MET A 132 -1.40 -15.99 10.88
N LEU A 133 -0.52 -15.11 10.39
CA LEU A 133 0.29 -14.22 11.22
C LEU A 133 -0.14 -12.76 11.16
N VAL A 134 -0.88 -12.35 10.12
CA VAL A 134 -1.23 -10.95 9.87
C VAL A 134 -2.74 -10.78 9.92
N ASP A 135 -3.21 -10.02 10.92
CA ASP A 135 -4.61 -9.66 11.06
C ASP A 135 -5.08 -8.85 9.83
N PRO A 136 -6.31 -9.09 9.34
CA PRO A 136 -6.86 -8.33 8.22
C PRO A 136 -7.05 -6.85 8.58
N VAL A 137 -6.94 -6.00 7.57
CA VAL A 137 -7.24 -4.58 7.67
C VAL A 137 -8.61 -4.33 7.06
N TYR A 138 -9.43 -3.52 7.72
CA TYR A 138 -10.77 -3.14 7.31
C TYR A 138 -10.83 -1.66 6.97
N PHE A 139 -11.43 -1.36 5.83
CA PHE A 139 -11.69 -0.01 5.35
C PHE A 139 -13.21 0.16 5.30
N THR A 140 -13.74 1.11 6.06
CA THR A 140 -15.18 1.42 6.03
C THR A 140 -15.40 2.74 5.32
N PHE A 141 -16.25 2.70 4.32
CA PHE A 141 -16.64 3.84 3.50
C PHE A 141 -18.12 4.17 3.73
N GLU A 142 -18.48 5.44 3.64
CA GLU A 142 -19.88 5.84 3.50
C GLU A 142 -20.36 5.45 2.09
N SER A 143 -21.47 4.72 1.98
CA SER A 143 -21.92 4.14 0.69
C SER A 143 -22.36 5.19 -0.33
N GLY A 144 -22.87 6.34 0.11
CA GLY A 144 -23.35 7.40 -0.77
C GLY A 144 -22.22 8.21 -1.42
N THR A 145 -21.16 8.51 -0.66
CA THR A 145 -20.06 9.38 -1.11
C THR A 145 -18.77 8.62 -1.42
N GLY A 146 -18.64 7.40 -0.91
CA GLY A 146 -17.38 6.65 -0.89
C GLY A 146 -16.31 7.30 -0.01
N LYS A 147 -16.68 8.20 0.91
CA LYS A 147 -15.74 8.78 1.87
C LYS A 147 -15.26 7.69 2.84
N LEU A 148 -13.95 7.56 3.03
CA LEU A 148 -13.39 6.69 4.08
C LEU A 148 -13.75 7.27 5.46
N VAL A 149 -14.44 6.48 6.28
CA VAL A 149 -14.88 6.88 7.63
C VAL A 149 -14.19 6.11 8.74
N ARG A 150 -13.62 4.93 8.45
CA ARG A 150 -12.90 4.13 9.44
C ARG A 150 -11.84 3.25 8.80
N LEU A 151 -10.69 3.16 9.45
CA LEU A 151 -9.62 2.22 9.15
C LEU A 151 -9.36 1.39 10.42
N GLU A 152 -9.44 0.06 10.33
CA GLU A 152 -9.24 -0.83 11.47
C GLU A 152 -8.30 -1.97 11.11
N GLY A 153 -7.40 -2.33 12.01
CA GLY A 153 -6.46 -3.43 11.79
C GLY A 153 -5.18 -3.19 12.54
N ARG A 154 -4.39 -4.24 12.74
CA ARG A 154 -3.08 -4.11 13.37
C ARG A 154 -2.08 -3.63 12.33
N VAL A 155 -1.50 -2.47 12.60
CA VAL A 155 -0.25 -2.06 11.95
C VAL A 155 0.85 -2.39 12.95
N PRO A 156 1.67 -3.43 12.71
CA PRO A 156 2.78 -3.73 13.62
C PRO A 156 3.71 -2.51 13.66
N PRO A 157 4.07 -2.03 14.88
CA PRO A 157 4.96 -0.90 15.00
C PRO A 157 6.37 -1.32 14.58
N LYS A 158 7.10 -0.43 13.91
CA LYS A 158 8.54 -0.63 13.69
C LYS A 158 9.26 -0.69 15.03
N VAL A 159 9.89 -1.83 15.32
CA VAL A 159 10.69 -2.03 16.52
C VAL A 159 12.17 -1.95 16.15
N ARG A 160 12.93 -1.21 16.97
CA ARG A 160 14.39 -1.14 16.82
C ARG A 160 15.00 -2.49 17.22
N ALA A 161 15.68 -3.15 16.29
CA ALA A 161 16.33 -4.44 16.51
C ALA A 161 17.85 -4.30 16.23
N GLY A 162 18.62 -4.05 17.29
CA GLY A 162 20.07 -3.83 17.20
C GLY A 162 20.41 -2.55 16.44
N LYS A 163 21.20 -2.66 15.36
CA LYS A 163 21.56 -1.52 14.48
C LYS A 163 20.52 -1.22 13.38
N GLY A 164 19.45 -2.01 13.28
CA GLY A 164 18.43 -1.84 12.24
C GLY A 164 17.00 -1.73 12.80
N TRP A 165 16.04 -1.57 11.90
CA TRP A 165 14.61 -1.55 12.20
C TRP A 165 13.94 -2.80 11.63
N ARG A 166 12.96 -3.35 12.35
CA ARG A 166 12.13 -4.47 11.90
C ARG A 166 10.65 -4.11 12.05
N ASP A 167 9.86 -4.60 11.10
CA ASP A 167 8.39 -4.61 11.17
C ASP A 167 7.90 -5.84 11.95
#